data_AF-A0A516F1W4-F1
#
_entry.id   AF-A0A516F1W4-F1
#
_cell.length_a   1.000
_cell.length_b   1.000
_cell.length_c   1.000
_cell.angle_alpha   90.00
_cell.angle_beta   90.00
_cell.angle_gamma   90.00
#
_symmetry.space_group_name_H-M   'P 1'
#
loop_
_entity.id
_entity.type
_entity.pdbx_description
1 polymer ?
#
loop_
_entity_poly.entity_id
_entity_poly.type
_entity_poly.pdbx_seq_one_letter_code
_entity_poly.pdbx_strand_id
1 'polypeptide(L)' 'GCSNTSWRKSEVLAVPLQPTLQQEVILARMEQILASRALTDDERAQLLYERGVLYDSLGLRALARNDF' A
#
# COMPACT_ATOMS: atom_id res chain seq x y z
N GLY A 1 24.41 -14.86 -27.95
CA GLY A 1 23.27 -15.57 -27.33
C GLY A 1 22.00 -14.85 -27.74
N CYS A 2 21.15 -15.51 -28.52
CA CYS A 2 20.01 -14.89 -29.18
C CYS A 2 18.86 -14.65 -28.19
N SER A 3 18.46 -13.39 -28.00
CA SER A 3 17.23 -13.01 -27.32
C SER A 3 16.04 -13.36 -28.22
N ASN A 4 15.44 -14.54 -28.03
CA ASN A 4 14.17 -14.85 -28.66
C ASN A 4 13.07 -14.11 -27.88
N THR A 5 12.44 -13.12 -28.49
CA THR A 5 11.37 -12.29 -27.89
C THR A 5 9.97 -12.85 -28.14
N SER A 6 9.84 -14.03 -28.76
CA SER A 6 8.51 -14.60 -29.10
C SER A 6 7.65 -14.88 -27.87
N TRP A 7 8.25 -15.19 -26.71
CA TRP A 7 7.54 -15.43 -25.45
C TRP A 7 6.63 -14.24 -25.05
N ARG A 8 7.04 -13.00 -25.34
CA ARG A 8 6.23 -11.81 -25.04
C ARG A 8 4.91 -11.75 -25.82
N LYS A 9 4.80 -12.48 -26.93
CA LYS A 9 3.59 -12.55 -27.77
C LYS A 9 2.75 -13.79 -27.48
N SER A 10 3.35 -14.83 -26.92
CA SER A 10 2.69 -16.10 -26.59
C SER A 10 1.98 -16.05 -25.24
N GLU A 11 2.44 -15.20 -24.33
CA GLU A 11 1.89 -15.06 -22.97
C GLU A 11 0.80 -13.99 -22.90
N VAL A 12 -0.21 -14.22 -22.06
CA VAL A 12 -1.20 -13.20 -21.68
C VAL A 12 -0.60 -12.38 -20.53
N LEU A 13 -0.26 -11.13 -20.81
CA LEU A 13 0.35 -10.22 -19.83
C LEU A 13 -0.64 -9.13 -19.42
N ALA A 14 -0.87 -8.99 -18.11
CA ALA A 14 -1.62 -7.87 -17.56
C ALA A 14 -0.72 -6.63 -17.39
N VAL A 15 -1.33 -5.45 -17.39
CA VAL A 15 -0.63 -4.23 -16.95
C VAL A 15 -0.38 -4.34 -15.45
N PRO A 16 0.86 -4.09 -14.96
CA PRO A 16 1.14 -4.09 -13.53
C PRO A 16 0.19 -3.14 -12.79
N LEU A 17 -0.35 -3.62 -11.66
CA LEU A 17 -1.25 -2.82 -10.84
C LEU A 17 -0.48 -1.65 -10.23
N GLN A 18 -1.00 -0.46 -10.44
CA GLN A 18 -0.52 0.77 -9.81
C GLN A 18 -1.43 1.12 -8.64
N PRO A 19 -0.91 1.81 -7.60
CA PRO A 19 -1.74 2.40 -6.57
C PRO A 19 -2.82 3.30 -7.20
N THR A 20 -4.02 3.23 -6.65
CA THR A 20 -5.09 4.13 -7.04
C THR A 20 -4.94 5.46 -6.30
N LEU A 21 -5.38 6.56 -6.93
CA LEU A 21 -5.41 7.88 -6.27
C LEU A 21 -6.16 7.84 -4.94
N GLN A 22 -7.23 7.06 -4.85
CA GLN A 22 -7.98 6.89 -3.62
C GLN A 22 -7.12 6.30 -2.49
N GLN A 23 -6.29 5.30 -2.78
CA GLN A 23 -5.37 4.72 -1.79
C GLN A 23 -4.36 5.76 -1.30
N GLU A 24 -3.79 6.55 -2.20
CA GLU A 24 -2.85 7.62 -1.84
C GLU A 24 -3.51 8.69 -0.96
N VAL A 25 -4.72 9.11 -1.31
CA VAL A 25 -5.49 10.10 -0.53
C VAL A 25 -5.86 9.56 0.85
N ILE A 26 -6.28 8.30 0.95
CA ILE A 26 -6.58 7.66 2.24
C ILE A 26 -5.33 7.63 3.11
N LEU A 27 -4.19 7.26 2.55
CA LEU A 27 -2.92 7.17 3.27
C LEU A 27 -2.46 8.54 3.81
N ALA A 28 -2.55 9.59 2.98
CA ALA A 28 -2.25 10.96 3.40
C ALA A 28 -3.19 11.45 4.52
N ARG A 29 -4.47 11.09 4.45
CA ARG A 29 -5.45 11.41 5.49
C ARG A 29 -5.15 10.68 6.80
N MET A 30 -4.82 9.39 6.74
CA MET A 30 -4.45 8.60 7.93
C MET A 30 -3.25 9.22 8.64
N GLU A 31 -2.23 9.66 7.89
CA GLU A 31 -1.07 10.36 8.43
C GLU A 31 -1.46 11.65 9.17
N GLN A 32 -2.32 12.48 8.57
CA GLN A 32 -2.81 13.70 9.19
C GLN A 32 -3.59 13.43 10.49
N ILE A 33 -4.45 12.40 10.50
CA ILE A 33 -5.22 12.03 11.68
C ILE A 33 -4.29 11.52 12.79
N LEU A 34 -3.31 10.67 12.47
CA LEU A 34 -2.33 10.15 13.43
C LEU A 34 -1.40 11.23 14.00
N ALA A 35 -1.15 12.30 13.24
CA ALA A 35 -0.42 13.47 13.72
C ALA A 35 -1.25 14.37 14.66
N SER A 36 -2.58 14.21 14.66
CA SER A 36 -3.48 14.95 15.55
C SER A 36 -3.52 14.33 16.95
N ARG A 37 -3.87 15.11 17.97
CA ARG A 37 -4.06 14.63 19.36
C ARG A 37 -5.51 14.23 19.67
N ALA A 38 -6.32 13.95 18.65
CA ALA A 38 -7.75 13.78 18.79
C ALA A 38 -8.20 12.33 19.08
N LEU A 39 -7.30 11.36 18.97
CA LEU A 39 -7.62 9.93 19.08
C LEU A 39 -7.41 9.40 20.49
N THR A 40 -8.31 8.52 20.92
CA THR A 40 -8.06 7.61 22.04
C THR A 40 -7.02 6.55 21.65
N ASP A 41 -6.46 5.84 22.64
CA ASP A 41 -5.46 4.80 22.37
C ASP A 41 -6.03 3.66 21.52
N ASP A 42 -7.29 3.26 21.74
CA ASP A 42 -7.97 2.22 20.97
C ASP A 42 -8.20 2.65 19.51
N GLU A 43 -8.66 3.89 19.29
CA GLU A 43 -8.84 4.43 17.93
C GLU A 43 -7.50 4.58 17.21
N ARG A 44 -6.45 4.98 17.93
CA ARG A 44 -5.10 5.08 17.39
C ARG A 44 -4.55 3.71 16.99
N ALA A 45 -4.75 2.69 17.83
CA ALA A 45 -4.35 1.32 17.53
C ALA A 45 -5.09 0.77 16.30
N GLN A 46 -6.39 0.99 16.21
CA GLN A 46 -7.20 0.59 15.06
C GLN A 46 -6.73 1.29 13.78
N LEU A 47 -6.46 2.60 13.84
CA LEU A 47 -6.02 3.37 12.68
C LEU A 47 -4.61 2.97 12.21
N LEU A 48 -3.70 2.67 13.15
CA LEU A 48 -2.38 2.11 12.81
C LEU A 48 -2.54 0.74 12.13
N TYR A 49 -3.37 -0.15 12.66
CA TYR A 49 -3.65 -1.44 12.03
C TYR A 49 -4.18 -1.28 10.60
N GLU A 50 -5.15 -0.40 10.37
CA GLU A 50 -5.70 -0.14 9.03
C GLU A 50 -4.65 0.42 8.06
N ARG A 51 -3.79 1.33 8.53
CA ARG A 51 -2.69 1.86 7.74
C ARG A 51 -1.64 0.79 7.43
N GLY A 52 -1.36 -0.09 8.39
CA GLY A 52 -0.48 -1.25 8.21
C GLY A 52 -0.99 -2.21 7.13
N VAL A 53 -2.29 -2.53 7.14
CA VAL A 53 -2.94 -3.33 6.09
C VAL A 53 -2.84 -2.64 4.72
N LEU A 54 -3.05 -1.32 4.66
CA LEU A 54 -2.92 -0.56 3.42
C LEU A 54 -1.47 -0.56 2.91
N TYR A 55 -0.47 -0.35 3.77
CA TYR A 55 0.94 -0.44 3.40
C TYR A 55 1.31 -1.81 2.86
N ASP A 56 0.84 -2.90 3.49
CA ASP A 56 1.10 -4.26 3.01
C ASP A 56 0.49 -4.50 1.61
N SER A 57 -0.75 -4.03 1.39
CA SER A 57 -1.42 -4.14 0.08
C SER A 57 -0.69 -3.41 -1.05
N LEU A 58 0.05 -2.33 -0.70
CA LEU A 58 0.88 -1.56 -1.63
C LEU A 58 2.31 -2.12 -1.77
N GLY A 59 2.63 -3.21 -1.06
CA GLY A 59 3.97 -3.81 -1.06
C GLY A 59 4.99 -3.10 -0.16
N LEU A 60 4.56 -2.13 0.66
CA LEU A 60 5.39 -1.33 1.56
C LEU A 60 5.59 -2.03 2.92
N ARG A 61 6.04 -3.29 2.91
CA ARG A 61 6.04 -4.19 4.08
C ARG A 61 6.85 -3.68 5.28
N ALA A 62 7.92 -2.94 5.03
CA ALA A 62 8.73 -2.35 6.09
C ALA A 62 7.95 -1.27 6.86
N LEU A 63 7.12 -0.49 6.17
CA LEU A 63 6.23 0.49 6.81
C LEU A 63 5.08 -0.22 7.51
N ALA A 64 4.48 -1.24 6.89
CA ALA A 64 3.44 -2.06 7.52
C ALA A 64 3.90 -2.64 8.86
N ARG A 65 5.15 -3.14 8.93
CA ARG A 65 5.72 -3.69 10.17
C ARG A 65 5.90 -2.66 11.28
N ASN A 66 6.02 -1.37 10.97
CA ASN A 66 6.08 -0.31 11.98
C ASN A 66 4.71 -0.03 12.61
N ASP A 67 3.64 -0.37 11.89
CA ASP A 67 2.26 -0.12 12.31
C ASP A 67 1.63 -1.30 13.08
N PHE A 68 2.30 -2.47 13.14
CA PHE A 68 1.96 -3.64 13.96
C PHE A 68 2.81 -3.69 15.24
#